data_AF-F3GFH0-F1
#
_entry.id   AF-F3GFH0-F1
#
_cell.length_a   1.000
_cell.length_b   1.000
_cell.length_c   1.000
_cell.angle_alpha   90.00
_cell.angle_beta   90.00
_cell.angle_gamma   90.00
#
_symmetry.space_group_name_H-M   'P 1'
#
loop_
_entity.id
_entity.type
_entity.pdbx_description
1 polymer ?
#
loop_
_entity_poly.entity_id
_entity_poly.type
_entity_poly.pdbx_seq_one_letter_code
_entity_poly.pdbx_strand_id
1 'polypeptide(L)'
;MSQLVCTHCLTEAYLRDQAADNDVSECDYCDRELPVMDMDDLVDLCETAIHACFRPIQQPSSVIHHGYPPVGESLYFVLERMLGADQSLLSDVHDRLLEAWSGLDDDDDPYFIEETEASSELTVGWRKMEHSLQFESRLANPLVGSILSMVFDGIEDLRSKDDRSAIVIAGVGQ
;
A
#
# COMPACT_ATOMS: atom_id res chain seq x y z
N MET A 1 8.91 24.85 6.86
CA MET A 1 9.72 24.80 5.62
C MET A 1 9.21 23.60 4.87
N SER A 2 8.71 23.75 3.65
CA SER A 2 8.27 22.58 2.90
C SER A 2 9.52 21.83 2.43
N GLN A 3 9.54 20.52 2.67
CA GLN A 3 10.59 19.64 2.22
C GLN A 3 10.20 19.09 0.85
N LEU A 4 11.18 18.88 -0.02
CA LEU A 4 10.98 18.44 -1.39
C LEU A 4 11.61 17.06 -1.59
N VAL A 5 10.81 16.14 -2.13
CA VAL A 5 11.20 14.75 -2.36
C VAL A 5 11.22 14.49 -3.85
N CYS A 6 12.36 14.07 -4.39
CA CYS A 6 12.45 13.78 -5.82
C CYS A 6 11.98 12.37 -6.21
N THR A 7 11.70 12.22 -7.50
CA THR A 7 11.41 10.94 -8.17
C THR A 7 12.47 9.84 -8.00
N HIS A 8 13.69 10.14 -7.55
CA HIS A 8 14.68 9.11 -7.20
C HIS A 8 14.48 8.55 -5.78
N CYS A 9 14.12 9.41 -4.82
CA CYS A 9 13.84 9.02 -3.43
C CYS A 9 12.47 8.36 -3.29
N LEU A 10 11.54 8.68 -4.19
CA LEU A 10 10.28 7.96 -4.36
C LEU A 10 10.55 6.62 -5.06
N THR A 11 10.56 5.54 -4.30
CA THR A 11 10.80 4.17 -4.80
C THR A 11 9.54 3.54 -5.39
N GLU A 12 8.38 3.92 -4.89
CA GLU A 12 7.07 3.47 -5.36
C GLU A 12 6.74 4.10 -6.73
N ALA A 13 6.22 3.30 -7.66
CA ALA A 13 6.06 3.68 -9.06
C ALA A 13 4.95 4.70 -9.29
N TYR A 14 3.81 4.58 -8.62
CA TYR A 14 2.72 5.54 -8.70
C TYR A 14 3.15 6.93 -8.19
N LEU A 15 3.89 6.99 -7.07
CA LEU A 15 4.41 8.26 -6.55
C LEU A 15 5.41 8.92 -7.52
N ARG A 16 6.27 8.14 -8.18
CA ARG A 16 7.15 8.66 -9.24
C ARG A 16 6.38 9.21 -10.42
N ASP A 17 5.37 8.49 -10.89
CA ASP A 17 4.54 8.92 -12.02
C ASP A 17 3.77 10.19 -11.67
N GLN A 18 3.32 10.34 -10.43
CA GLN A 18 2.64 11.53 -9.93
C GLN A 18 3.58 12.75 -9.87
N ALA A 19 4.84 12.55 -9.52
CA ALA A 19 5.86 13.60 -9.44
C ALA A 19 6.57 13.88 -10.78
N ALA A 20 6.38 13.05 -11.81
CA ALA A 20 7.18 13.09 -13.04
C ALA A 20 7.04 14.41 -13.82
N ASP A 21 5.85 14.99 -13.81
CA ASP A 21 5.52 16.24 -14.51
C ASP A 21 5.62 17.49 -13.62
N ASN A 22 6.08 17.33 -12.37
CA ASN A 22 6.28 18.45 -11.45
C ASN A 22 7.54 19.27 -11.79
N ASP A 23 7.66 20.44 -11.16
CA ASP A 23 8.84 21.28 -11.28
C ASP A 23 10.10 20.55 -10.82
N VAL A 24 11.21 20.83 -11.50
CA VAL A 24 12.53 20.31 -11.15
C VAL A 24 13.15 21.21 -10.09
N SER A 25 13.54 20.61 -8.96
CA SER A 25 14.23 21.30 -7.86
C SER A 25 15.23 20.36 -7.18
N GLU A 26 16.07 20.91 -6.31
CA GLU A 26 16.97 20.15 -5.45
C GLU A 26 16.15 19.37 -4.41
N CYS A 27 16.44 18.07 -4.28
CA CYS A 27 15.84 17.17 -3.30
C CYS A 27 16.52 17.28 -1.93
N ASP A 28 15.74 17.44 -0.87
CA ASP A 28 16.27 17.56 0.51
C ASP A 28 16.89 16.26 1.07
N TYR A 29 16.73 15.12 0.37
CA TYR A 29 17.17 13.80 0.84
C TYR A 29 18.37 13.24 0.06
N CYS A 30 18.61 13.71 -1.16
CA CYS A 30 19.70 13.17 -1.99
C CYS A 30 20.47 14.22 -2.78
N ASP A 31 20.16 15.51 -2.60
CA ASP A 31 20.83 16.67 -3.22
C ASP A 31 20.83 16.64 -4.76
N ARG A 32 19.88 15.95 -5.38
CA ARG A 32 19.74 15.86 -6.84
C ARG A 32 18.66 16.81 -7.35
N GLU A 33 18.92 17.43 -8.50
CA GLU A 33 17.95 18.21 -9.26
C GLU A 33 17.13 17.29 -10.16
N LEU A 34 15.91 16.95 -9.73
CA LEU A 34 14.96 16.08 -10.42
C LEU A 34 13.54 16.63 -10.21
N PRO A 35 12.52 16.12 -10.93
CA PRO A 35 11.14 16.44 -10.59
C PRO A 35 10.85 16.08 -9.12
N VAL A 36 10.27 17.03 -8.37
CA VAL A 36 10.02 16.93 -6.93
C VAL A 36 8.54 17.00 -6.58
N MET A 37 8.18 16.36 -5.47
CA MET A 37 6.89 16.45 -4.80
C MET A 37 7.08 17.16 -3.46
N ASP A 38 6.09 17.96 -3.06
CA ASP A 38 6.07 18.53 -1.73
C ASP A 38 5.85 17.44 -0.67
N MET A 39 6.52 17.55 0.46
CA MET A 39 6.37 16.61 1.56
C MET A 39 4.93 16.55 2.06
N ASP A 40 4.22 17.69 2.10
CA ASP A 40 2.84 17.73 2.58
C ASP A 40 1.93 16.93 1.61
N ASP A 41 2.16 17.04 0.29
CA ASP A 41 1.45 16.22 -0.72
C ASP A 41 1.75 14.72 -0.56
N LEU A 42 3.02 14.36 -0.26
CA LEU A 42 3.42 12.98 -0.02
C LEU A 42 2.73 12.42 1.23
N VAL A 43 2.65 13.21 2.30
CA VAL A 43 1.98 12.83 3.56
C VAL A 43 0.49 12.61 3.33
N ASP A 44 -0.19 13.50 2.59
CA ASP A 44 -1.61 13.37 2.26
C ASP A 44 -1.90 12.09 1.45
N LEU A 45 -1.03 11.76 0.49
CA LEU A 45 -1.13 10.52 -0.29
C LEU A 45 -0.92 9.27 0.60
N CYS A 46 0.05 9.32 1.51
CA CYS A 46 0.30 8.25 2.47
C CYS A 46 -0.90 8.06 3.40
N GLU A 47 -1.43 9.12 3.99
CA GLU A 47 -2.60 9.10 4.87
C GLU A 47 -3.81 8.46 4.14
N THR A 48 -4.08 8.92 2.92
CA THR A 48 -5.18 8.39 2.09
C THR A 48 -5.01 6.88 1.86
N ALA A 49 -3.81 6.43 1.50
CA ALA A 49 -3.55 5.02 1.24
C ALA A 49 -3.59 4.17 2.52
N ILE A 50 -3.14 4.71 3.67
CA ILE A 50 -3.24 4.04 4.97
C ILE A 50 -4.72 3.84 5.33
N HIS A 51 -5.55 4.88 5.23
CA HIS A 51 -6.96 4.79 5.55
C HIS A 51 -7.77 3.90 4.60
N ALA A 52 -7.34 3.74 3.36
CA ALA A 52 -7.97 2.84 2.40
C ALA A 52 -7.63 1.37 2.66
N CYS A 53 -6.40 1.07 3.08
CA CYS A 53 -5.89 -0.29 3.13
C CYS A 53 -5.79 -0.86 4.55
N PHE A 54 -5.88 -0.02 5.59
CA PHE A 54 -5.62 -0.43 6.96
C PHE A 54 -6.62 0.15 7.93
N ARG A 55 -6.90 -0.62 8.98
CA ARG A 55 -7.69 -0.16 10.12
C ARG A 55 -6.79 0.02 11.35
N PRO A 56 -6.84 1.19 12.03
CA PRO A 56 -6.17 1.37 13.30
C PRO A 56 -6.77 0.45 14.37
N ILE A 57 -5.92 -0.07 15.25
CA ILE A 57 -6.32 -0.94 16.35
C ILE A 57 -5.73 -0.46 17.68
N GLN A 58 -6.47 -0.71 18.75
CA GLN A 58 -6.00 -0.50 20.10
C GLN A 58 -5.31 -1.77 20.60
N GLN A 59 -4.15 -1.62 21.23
CA GLN A 59 -3.44 -2.76 21.80
C GLN A 59 -4.25 -3.38 22.95
N PRO A 60 -4.35 -4.73 23.04
CA PRO A 60 -5.07 -5.36 24.13
C PRO A 60 -4.32 -5.15 25.45
N SER A 61 -5.03 -5.18 26.57
CA SER A 61 -4.44 -5.02 27.92
C SER A 61 -3.30 -6.00 28.22
N SER A 62 -3.26 -7.16 27.56
CA SER A 62 -2.12 -8.09 27.65
C SER A 62 -0.83 -7.48 27.12
N VAL A 63 -0.88 -6.73 26.03
CA VAL A 63 0.29 -6.03 25.49
C VAL A 63 0.64 -4.87 26.43
N ILE A 64 -0.33 -4.01 26.74
CA ILE A 64 -0.12 -2.77 27.51
C ILE A 64 0.38 -3.06 28.94
N HIS A 65 -0.23 -4.00 29.66
CA HIS A 65 0.07 -4.23 31.08
C HIS A 65 1.00 -5.43 31.34
N HIS A 66 1.14 -6.34 30.39
CA HIS A 66 1.92 -7.57 30.57
C HIS A 66 3.06 -7.72 29.56
N GLY A 67 3.28 -6.75 28.67
CA GLY A 67 4.43 -6.72 27.77
C GLY A 67 4.46 -7.84 26.74
N TYR A 68 3.29 -8.38 26.38
CA TYR A 68 3.20 -9.31 25.24
C TYR A 68 3.54 -8.57 23.93
N PRO A 69 3.99 -9.29 22.89
CA PRO A 69 4.22 -8.69 21.57
C PRO A 69 2.98 -7.96 21.04
N PRO A 70 3.14 -6.78 20.42
CA PRO A 70 2.02 -6.02 19.91
C PRO A 70 1.28 -6.78 18.81
N VAL A 71 -0.02 -6.48 18.68
CA VAL A 71 -0.86 -7.00 17.60
C VAL A 71 -0.85 -6.01 16.45
N GLY A 72 -0.77 -6.50 15.21
CA GLY A 72 -0.74 -5.67 14.01
C GLY A 72 0.66 -5.15 13.67
N GLU A 73 0.70 -4.19 12.76
CA GLU A 73 1.92 -3.52 12.28
C GLU A 73 1.90 -2.06 12.75
N SER A 74 3.04 -1.53 13.18
CA SER A 74 3.15 -0.13 13.58
C SER A 74 3.17 0.80 12.35
N LEU A 75 2.91 2.09 12.52
CA LEU A 75 2.91 3.05 11.40
C LEU A 75 4.23 3.01 10.62
N TYR A 76 5.36 2.95 11.33
CA TYR A 76 6.67 2.87 10.70
C TYR A 76 6.78 1.68 9.73
N PHE A 77 6.35 0.49 10.15
CA PHE A 77 6.40 -0.70 9.29
C PHE A 77 5.41 -0.63 8.13
N VAL A 78 4.23 -0.03 8.34
CA VAL A 78 3.26 0.23 7.28
C VAL A 78 3.87 1.14 6.21
N LEU A 79 4.51 2.24 6.63
CA LEU A 79 5.18 3.18 5.72
C LEU A 79 6.37 2.55 5.01
N GLU A 80 7.21 1.79 5.71
CA GLU A 80 8.33 1.06 5.11
C GLU A 80 7.83 0.13 4.01
N ARG A 81 6.73 -0.58 4.26
CA ARG A 81 6.12 -1.48 3.28
C ARG A 81 5.52 -0.73 2.08
N MET A 82 4.84 0.39 2.31
CA MET A 82 4.17 1.17 1.27
C MET A 82 5.16 1.93 0.38
N LEU A 83 6.15 2.57 0.99
CA LEU A 83 7.06 3.45 0.28
C LEU A 83 8.33 2.72 -0.16
N GLY A 84 8.90 1.86 0.68
CA GLY A 84 10.20 1.21 0.43
C GLY A 84 11.36 2.21 0.33
N ALA A 85 11.21 3.38 0.94
CA ALA A 85 12.13 4.51 0.85
C ALA A 85 13.27 4.44 1.87
N ASP A 86 14.20 5.39 1.80
CA ASP A 86 15.26 5.55 2.79
C ASP A 86 14.71 5.91 4.18
N GLN A 87 15.40 5.47 5.23
CA GLN A 87 15.01 5.69 6.62
C GLN A 87 14.79 7.17 6.97
N SER A 88 15.58 8.09 6.39
CA SER A 88 15.42 9.53 6.62
C SER A 88 14.07 10.05 6.14
N LEU A 89 13.68 9.68 4.92
CA LEU A 89 12.38 10.04 4.35
C LEU A 89 11.23 9.37 5.12
N LEU A 90 11.39 8.09 5.48
CA LEU A 90 10.39 7.36 6.27
C LEU A 90 10.14 8.03 7.63
N SER A 91 11.20 8.45 8.32
CA SER A 91 11.09 9.14 9.61
C SER A 91 10.34 10.47 9.48
N ASP A 92 10.66 11.26 8.46
CA ASP A 92 10.03 12.58 8.27
C ASP A 92 8.54 12.47 7.90
N VAL A 93 8.16 11.45 7.13
CA VAL A 93 6.75 11.16 6.80
C VAL A 93 6.02 10.64 8.04
N HIS A 94 6.65 9.71 8.77
CA HIS A 94 6.11 9.16 10.00
C HIS A 94 5.78 10.25 11.03
N ASP A 95 6.75 11.13 11.30
CA ASP A 95 6.60 12.17 12.33
C ASP A 95 5.52 13.18 11.97
N ARG A 96 5.38 13.52 10.67
CA ARG A 96 4.29 14.38 10.18
C ARG A 96 2.92 13.74 10.32
N LEU A 97 2.79 12.45 10.01
CA LEU A 97 1.53 11.73 10.19
C LEU A 97 1.16 11.66 11.67
N LEU A 98 2.11 11.37 12.56
CA LEU A 98 1.87 11.42 14.00
C LEU A 98 1.44 12.81 14.46
N GLU A 99 2.12 13.87 14.00
CA GLU A 99 1.76 15.25 14.32
C GLU A 99 0.33 15.57 13.86
N ALA A 100 -0.01 15.21 12.61
CA ALA A 100 -1.32 15.43 12.02
C ALA A 100 -2.45 14.68 12.75
N TRP A 101 -2.18 13.46 13.22
CA TRP A 101 -3.15 12.62 13.93
C TRP A 101 -3.20 12.86 15.44
N SER A 102 -2.22 13.57 16.01
CA SER A 102 -2.12 13.75 17.46
C SER A 102 -3.25 14.63 18.01
N GLY A 103 -4.21 13.96 18.65
CA GLY A 103 -5.39 14.57 19.28
C GLY A 103 -5.30 14.82 20.79
N LEU A 104 -4.17 14.47 21.43
CA LEU A 104 -3.78 14.58 22.87
C LEU A 104 -3.34 13.21 23.47
N ASP A 105 -2.16 13.21 24.09
CA ASP A 105 -1.67 12.32 25.17
C ASP A 105 -1.31 10.84 24.92
N ASP A 106 -1.25 10.35 23.68
CA ASP A 106 -0.66 9.02 23.39
C ASP A 106 0.71 9.19 22.71
N ASP A 107 1.80 8.95 23.45
CA ASP A 107 3.19 8.98 22.94
C ASP A 107 3.55 7.70 22.14
N ASP A 108 2.62 6.75 22.01
CA ASP A 108 2.85 5.46 21.36
C ASP A 108 2.45 5.47 19.87
N ASP A 109 3.30 4.85 19.03
CA ASP A 109 3.04 4.66 17.59
C ASP A 109 1.75 3.85 17.38
N PRO A 110 0.76 4.33 16.59
CA PRO A 110 -0.45 3.58 16.30
C PRO A 110 -0.14 2.26 15.57
N TYR A 111 -0.99 1.27 15.84
CA TYR A 111 -0.91 -0.04 15.21
C TYR A 111 -2.10 -0.28 14.29
N PHE A 112 -1.84 -1.04 13.23
CA PHE A 112 -2.75 -1.26 12.12
C PHE A 112 -2.89 -2.74 11.81
N ILE A 113 -4.06 -3.11 11.31
CA ILE A 113 -4.29 -4.39 10.63
C ILE A 113 -4.73 -4.08 9.21
N GLU A 114 -4.15 -4.78 8.24
CA GLU A 114 -4.57 -4.68 6.84
C GLU A 114 -6.04 -5.10 6.69
N GLU A 115 -6.86 -4.18 6.20
CA GLU A 115 -8.23 -4.48 5.78
C GLU A 115 -8.10 -5.16 4.41
N THR A 116 -8.27 -6.48 4.40
CA THR A 116 -8.49 -7.18 3.13
C THR A 116 -9.87 -6.79 2.64
N GLU A 117 -9.96 -5.78 1.77
CA GLU A 117 -11.19 -5.43 1.02
C GLU A 117 -11.57 -6.52 -0.01
N ALA A 118 -11.33 -7.80 0.31
CA ALA A 118 -12.10 -8.85 -0.32
C ALA A 118 -13.52 -8.68 0.21
N SER A 119 -14.44 -8.27 -0.69
CA SER A 119 -15.88 -8.25 -0.39
C SER A 119 -16.27 -9.51 0.38
N SER A 120 -17.24 -9.43 1.28
CA SER A 120 -17.65 -10.60 2.06
C SER A 120 -17.97 -11.81 1.15
N GLU A 121 -18.48 -11.53 -0.06
CA GLU A 121 -18.67 -12.49 -1.15
C GLU A 121 -17.36 -13.09 -1.68
N LEU A 122 -16.34 -12.27 -1.96
CA LEU A 122 -15.03 -12.73 -2.40
C LEU A 122 -14.31 -13.52 -1.31
N THR A 123 -14.35 -13.07 -0.05
CA THR A 123 -13.74 -13.78 1.09
C THR A 123 -14.37 -15.16 1.29
N VAL A 124 -15.70 -15.25 1.27
CA VAL A 124 -16.43 -16.53 1.38
C VAL A 124 -16.17 -17.40 0.15
N GLY A 125 -16.16 -16.80 -1.03
CA GLY A 125 -15.87 -17.47 -2.30
C GLY A 125 -14.47 -18.06 -2.34
N TRP A 126 -13.47 -17.31 -1.87
CA TRP A 126 -12.07 -17.71 -1.79
C TRP A 126 -11.87 -18.91 -0.86
N ARG A 127 -12.46 -18.89 0.35
CA ARG A 127 -12.39 -20.04 1.28
C ARG A 127 -13.06 -21.30 0.71
N LYS A 128 -14.18 -21.14 -0.01
CA LYS A 128 -14.85 -22.27 -0.69
C LYS A 128 -14.00 -22.83 -1.82
N MET A 129 -13.36 -21.95 -2.60
CA MET A 129 -12.43 -22.33 -3.65
C MET A 129 -11.23 -23.10 -3.09
N GLU A 130 -10.60 -22.60 -2.02
CA GLU A 130 -9.48 -23.24 -1.34
C GLU A 130 -9.83 -24.65 -0.85
N HIS A 131 -10.95 -24.79 -0.14
CA HIS A 131 -11.44 -26.09 0.32
C HIS A 131 -11.69 -27.05 -0.86
N SER A 132 -12.32 -26.57 -1.92
CA SER A 132 -12.66 -27.39 -3.08
C SER A 132 -11.42 -27.83 -3.88
N LEU A 133 -10.38 -26.99 -3.96
CA LEU A 133 -9.07 -27.34 -4.53
C LEU A 133 -8.32 -28.37 -3.68
N GLN A 134 -8.36 -28.25 -2.35
CA GLN A 134 -7.64 -29.15 -1.45
C GLN A 134 -8.31 -30.53 -1.32
N PHE A 135 -9.65 -30.59 -1.37
CA PHE A 135 -10.39 -31.79 -0.97
C PHE A 135 -11.34 -32.36 -2.03
N GLU A 136 -11.69 -31.62 -3.09
CA GLU A 136 -12.86 -31.99 -3.92
C GLU A 136 -12.57 -32.20 -5.42
N SER A 137 -11.53 -31.60 -6.03
CA SER A 137 -11.30 -31.79 -7.49
C SER A 137 -9.84 -31.71 -7.95
N ARG A 138 -9.45 -32.60 -8.87
CA ARG A 138 -8.12 -32.66 -9.53
C ARG A 138 -8.12 -32.22 -11.01
N LEU A 139 -9.27 -32.05 -11.66
CA LEU A 139 -9.33 -31.94 -13.14
C LEU A 139 -10.08 -30.71 -13.69
N ALA A 140 -11.10 -30.21 -13.00
CA ALA A 140 -11.72 -28.91 -13.29
C ALA A 140 -12.61 -28.53 -12.10
N ASN A 141 -12.44 -27.33 -11.58
CA ASN A 141 -13.24 -26.82 -10.48
C ASN A 141 -14.01 -25.57 -10.93
N PRO A 142 -15.32 -25.66 -11.18
CA PRO A 142 -16.11 -24.52 -11.66
C PRO A 142 -16.16 -23.36 -10.64
N LEU A 143 -15.97 -23.62 -9.33
CA LEU A 143 -15.83 -22.57 -8.31
C LEU A 143 -14.56 -21.75 -8.52
N VAL A 144 -13.46 -22.38 -8.93
CA VAL A 144 -12.23 -21.66 -9.25
C VAL A 144 -12.47 -20.71 -10.41
N GLY A 145 -13.13 -21.19 -11.47
CA GLY A 145 -13.49 -20.35 -12.62
C GLY A 145 -14.30 -19.12 -12.21
N SER A 146 -15.34 -19.30 -11.41
CA SER A 146 -16.20 -18.17 -11.00
C SER A 146 -15.49 -17.14 -10.12
N ILE A 147 -14.60 -17.58 -9.23
CA ILE A 147 -13.85 -16.67 -8.35
C ILE A 147 -12.74 -15.96 -9.12
N LEU A 148 -12.02 -16.66 -9.99
CA LEU A 148 -11.02 -16.02 -10.85
C LEU A 148 -11.68 -15.01 -11.81
N SER A 149 -12.85 -15.31 -12.38
CA SER A 149 -13.60 -14.32 -13.16
C SER A 149 -14.00 -13.12 -12.29
N MET A 150 -14.47 -13.31 -11.06
CA MET A 150 -14.78 -12.18 -10.17
C MET A 150 -13.60 -11.22 -9.93
N VAL A 151 -12.36 -11.73 -9.98
CA VAL A 151 -11.14 -10.93 -9.73
C VAL A 151 -10.55 -10.35 -11.02
N PHE A 152 -10.57 -11.11 -12.13
CA PHE A 152 -9.81 -10.81 -13.34
C PHE A 152 -10.68 -10.36 -14.52
N ASP A 153 -12.00 -10.42 -14.44
CA ASP A 153 -12.88 -10.00 -15.54
C ASP A 153 -12.72 -8.49 -15.81
N GLY A 154 -12.57 -8.12 -17.09
CA GLY A 154 -12.36 -6.74 -17.53
C GLY A 154 -10.90 -6.27 -17.50
N ILE A 155 -9.95 -7.10 -17.07
CA ILE A 155 -8.51 -6.76 -17.12
C ILE A 155 -8.02 -6.55 -18.58
N GLU A 156 -8.67 -7.20 -19.55
CA GLU A 156 -8.44 -7.05 -20.99
C GLU A 156 -8.80 -5.67 -21.53
N ASP A 157 -9.66 -4.93 -20.84
CA ASP A 157 -10.13 -3.60 -21.24
C ASP A 157 -9.27 -2.48 -20.61
N LEU A 158 -8.42 -2.80 -19.64
CA LEU A 158 -7.56 -1.82 -18.98
C LEU A 158 -6.45 -1.33 -19.92
N ARG A 159 -6.30 0.00 -19.99
CA ARG A 159 -5.31 0.70 -20.80
C ARG A 159 -4.54 1.71 -19.95
N SER A 160 -3.24 1.83 -20.20
CA SER A 160 -2.41 2.89 -19.62
C SER A 160 -2.70 4.24 -20.28
N LYS A 161 -2.14 5.33 -19.73
CA LYS A 161 -2.22 6.68 -20.35
C LYS A 161 -1.72 6.73 -21.80
N ASP A 162 -0.80 5.83 -22.17
CA ASP A 162 -0.26 5.70 -23.53
C ASP A 162 -1.02 4.65 -24.38
N ASP A 163 -2.24 4.27 -23.99
CA ASP A 163 -3.08 3.25 -24.65
C ASP A 163 -2.45 1.83 -24.69
N ARG A 164 -1.56 1.51 -23.75
CA ARG A 164 -0.97 0.16 -23.66
C ARG A 164 -1.83 -0.77 -22.80
N SER A 165 -2.05 -1.99 -23.29
CA SER A 165 -2.78 -3.04 -22.56
C SER A 165 -2.10 -3.40 -21.23
N ALA A 166 -2.89 -3.62 -20.18
CA ALA A 166 -2.42 -4.19 -18.91
C ALA A 166 -1.98 -5.66 -19.05
N ILE A 167 -2.45 -6.36 -20.08
CA ILE A 167 -2.03 -7.73 -20.42
C ILE A 167 -0.91 -7.69 -21.44
N VAL A 168 0.26 -8.22 -21.08
CA VAL A 168 1.40 -8.43 -21.98
C VAL A 168 1.55 -9.93 -22.24
N ILE A 169 1.51 -10.34 -23.51
CA ILE A 169 1.81 -11.73 -23.89
C ILE A 169 3.31 -11.94 -23.77
N ALA A 170 3.73 -12.67 -22.74
CA ALA A 170 5.12 -13.05 -22.57
C ALA A 170 5.42 -14.34 -23.34
N GLY A 171 6.24 -14.24 -24.39
CA GLY A 171 6.74 -15.38 -25.17
C GLY A 171 6.68 -15.18 -26.68
N VAL A 172 7.33 -16.07 -27.44
CA VAL A 172 7.21 -16.11 -28.90
C VAL A 172 5.84 -16.68 -29.29
N GLY A 173 4.83 -15.82 -29.37
CA GLY A 173 3.55 -16.15 -30.00
C GLY A 173 3.78 -16.40 -31.50
N GLN A 174 3.24 -17.52 -32.00
CA GLN A 174 3.23 -17.86 -33.43
C GLN A 174 2.37 -16.90 -34.24
#